data_AF-A0A954W8Z3-F1
#
_entry.id   AF-A0A954W8Z3-F1
#
_cell.length_a   1.000
_cell.length_b   1.000
_cell.length_c   1.000
_cell.angle_alpha   90.00
_cell.angle_beta   90.00
_cell.angle_gamma   90.00
#
_symmetry.space_group_name_H-M   'P 1'
#
loop_
_entity.id
_entity.type
_entity.pdbx_description
1 polymer ?
#
loop_
_entity_poly.entity_id
_entity_poly.type
_entity_poly.pdbx_seq_one_letter_code
_entity_poly.pdbx_strand_id
1 'polypeptide(L)' 'MFSLSMLIFVAGVLHFGILTASACVPFVLNWREELGKLDGLFRQLVWIYGGYIVMMIVGFGIISMALPVELASGSPLGRA' A
#
# COMPACT_ATOMS: atom_id res chain seq x y z
N MET A 1 25.57 -4.13 -12.12
CA MET A 1 24.27 -4.30 -12.80
C MET A 1 23.24 -4.64 -11.74
N PHE A 2 22.10 -3.93 -11.68
CA PHE A 2 21.05 -4.22 -10.70
C PHE A 2 20.30 -5.50 -11.09
N SER A 3 19.99 -6.38 -10.12
CA SER A 3 19.19 -7.58 -10.37
C SER A 3 17.69 -7.29 -10.19
N LEU A 4 16.83 -8.05 -10.86
CA LEU A 4 15.37 -7.90 -10.74
C LEU A 4 14.91 -8.09 -9.29
N SER A 5 15.44 -9.09 -8.58
CA SER A 5 15.13 -9.31 -7.16
C SER A 5 15.52 -8.13 -6.28
N MET A 6 16.64 -7.45 -6.57
CA MET A 6 17.03 -6.25 -5.84
C MET A 6 16.03 -5.11 -6.08
N LEU A 7 15.57 -4.93 -7.31
CA LEU A 7 14.56 -3.93 -7.64
C LEU A 7 13.21 -4.24 -6.96
N ILE A 8 12.80 -5.51 -6.91
CA ILE A 8 11.58 -5.94 -6.21
C ILE A 8 11.69 -5.67 -4.72
N PHE A 9 12.83 -5.99 -4.09
CA PHE A 9 13.06 -5.69 -2.69
C PHE A 9 12.96 -4.17 -2.41
N VAL A 10 13.61 -3.35 -3.25
CA VAL A 10 13.54 -1.88 -3.15
C VAL A 10 12.10 -1.39 -3.35
N ALA A 11 11.36 -1.96 -4.30
CA ALA A 11 9.94 -1.63 -4.49
C ALA A 11 9.11 -1.96 -3.24
N GLY A 12 9.42 -3.05 -2.54
CA GLY A 12 8.82 -3.40 -1.26
C GLY A 12 9.10 -2.35 -0.18
N VAL A 13 10.33 -1.85 -0.07
CA VAL A 13 10.68 -0.74 0.84
C VAL A 13 9.92 0.55 0.48
N LEU A 14 9.81 0.86 -0.82
CA LEU A 14 9.10 2.05 -1.30
C LEU A 14 7.60 2.02 -0.98
N HIS A 15 6.96 0.84 -0.87
CA HIS A 15 5.57 0.74 -0.41
C HIS A 15 5.38 1.35 0.99
N PHE A 16 6.33 1.15 1.91
CA PHE A 16 6.26 1.78 3.24
C PHE A 16 6.50 3.29 3.17
N GLY A 17 7.23 3.77 2.16
CA GLY A 17 7.27 5.19 1.83
C GLY A 17 5.89 5.75 1.48
N ILE A 18 5.09 5.02 0.70
CA ILE A 18 3.71 5.40 0.35
C ILE A 18 2.82 5.48 1.59
N LEU A 19 3.02 4.62 2.60
CA LEU A 19 2.26 4.71 3.86
C LEU A 19 2.43 6.04 4.56
N THR A 20 3.62 6.65 4.49
CA THR A 20 3.83 7.98 5.08
C THR A 20 2.98 9.03 4.36
N ALA A 21 2.93 8.98 3.04
CA ALA A 21 2.05 9.84 2.24
C ALA A 21 0.56 9.57 2.56
N SER A 22 0.14 8.31 2.64
CA SER A 22 -1.23 7.94 3.03
C SER A 22 -1.61 8.43 4.42
N ALA A 23 -0.69 8.38 5.38
CA ALA A 23 -0.91 8.89 6.74
C ALA A 23 -1.06 10.42 6.77
N CYS A 24 -0.48 11.15 5.80
CA CYS A 24 -0.65 12.59 5.68
C CYS A 24 -2.01 13.01 5.11
N VAL A 25 -2.65 12.17 4.30
CA VAL A 25 -3.91 12.49 3.60
C VAL A 25 -5.03 12.98 4.55
N PRO A 26 -5.31 12.32 5.69
CA PRO A 26 -6.36 12.78 6.61
C PRO A 26 -6.12 14.18 7.17
N PHE A 27 -4.85 14.56 7.34
CA PHE A 27 -4.47 15.87 7.85
C PHE A 27 -4.53 16.94 6.76
N VAL A 28 -3.94 16.67 5.59
CA VAL A 28 -3.90 17.62 4.46
C VAL A 28 -5.31 17.95 3.95
N LEU A 29 -6.21 16.97 3.96
CA LEU A 29 -7.58 17.12 3.48
C LEU A 29 -8.58 17.44 4.60
N ASN A 30 -8.12 17.74 5.83
CA ASN A 30 -8.99 18.03 6.97
C ASN A 30 -10.15 17.03 7.14
N TRP A 31 -9.85 15.73 7.06
CA TRP A 31 -10.87 14.67 7.06
C TRP A 31 -11.80 14.73 8.26
N ARG A 32 -11.32 15.23 9.41
CA ARG A 32 -12.16 15.44 10.59
C ARG A 32 -13.36 16.35 10.30
N GLU A 33 -13.15 17.43 9.54
CA GLU A 33 -14.22 18.35 9.18
C GLU A 33 -15.01 17.81 7.98
N GLU A 34 -14.32 17.41 6.91
CA GLU A 34 -14.97 17.01 5.65
C GLU A 34 -15.79 15.72 5.80
N LEU A 35 -15.27 14.71 6.49
CA LEU A 35 -16.03 13.48 6.75
C LEU A 35 -17.17 13.70 7.76
N GLY A 36 -17.12 14.79 8.54
CA GLY A 36 -18.22 15.20 9.41
C GLY A 36 -19.44 15.69 8.64
N LYS A 37 -19.25 16.18 7.41
CA LYS A 37 -20.32 16.66 6.51
C LYS A 37 -21.04 15.52 5.77
N LEU A 38 -20.48 14.31 5.79
CA LEU A 38 -21.02 13.14 5.10
C LEU A 38 -21.99 12.36 5.99
N ASP A 39 -23.00 11.76 5.36
CA ASP A 39 -23.86 10.77 6.00
C ASP A 39 -23.05 9.54 6.46
N GLY A 40 -23.57 8.85 7.48
CA GLY A 40 -22.86 7.76 8.15
C GLY A 40 -22.36 6.66 7.21
N LEU A 41 -23.13 6.32 6.16
CA LEU A 41 -22.74 5.32 5.16
C LEU A 41 -21.52 5.76 4.35
N PHE A 42 -21.52 6.97 3.80
CA PHE A 42 -20.41 7.48 3.00
C PHE A 42 -19.15 7.66 3.83
N ARG A 43 -19.29 8.11 5.09
CA ARG A 43 -18.16 8.18 6.02
C ARG A 43 -17.56 6.79 6.27
N GLN A 44 -18.38 5.77 6.50
CA GLN A 44 -17.90 4.40 6.68
C GLN A 44 -17.21 3.87 5.42
N LEU A 45 -17.75 4.19 4.24
CA LEU A 45 -17.18 3.80 2.96
C LEU A 45 -15.73 4.32 2.82
N VAL A 46 -15.51 5.62 3.11
CA VAL A 46 -14.16 6.21 3.07
C VAL A 46 -13.20 5.49 4.01
N TRP A 47 -13.63 5.16 5.22
CA TRP A 47 -12.79 4.43 6.18
C TRP A 47 -12.42 3.02 5.72
N ILE A 48 -13.40 2.28 5.17
CA ILE A 48 -13.15 0.92 4.67
C ILE A 48 -12.18 0.94 3.49
N TYR A 49 -12.36 1.86 2.53
CA TYR A 49 -11.44 1.99 1.41
C TYR A 49 -10.04 2.42 1.88
N GLY A 50 -9.95 3.38 2.79
CA GLY A 50 -8.66 3.81 3.36
C GLY A 50 -7.93 2.64 4.05
N GLY A 51 -8.64 1.88 4.87
CA GLY A 51 -8.10 0.68 5.51
C GLY A 51 -7.66 -0.39 4.51
N TYR A 52 -8.48 -0.67 3.49
CA TYR A 52 -8.15 -1.60 2.41
C TYR A 52 -6.87 -1.19 1.67
N ILE A 53 -6.74 0.09 1.30
CA ILE A 53 -5.55 0.61 0.62
C ILE A 53 -4.30 0.43 1.48
N VAL A 54 -4.36 0.79 2.77
CA VAL A 54 -3.24 0.62 3.71
C VAL A 54 -2.85 -0.85 3.82
N MET A 55 -3.81 -1.76 3.97
CA MET A 55 -3.56 -3.20 4.05
C MET A 55 -2.91 -3.73 2.77
N MET A 56 -3.35 -3.28 1.59
CA MET A 56 -2.76 -3.67 0.32
C MET A 56 -1.31 -3.17 0.19
N ILE A 57 -1.05 -1.92 0.56
CA ILE A 57 0.31 -1.36 0.55
C ILE A 57 1.23 -2.19 1.46
N VAL A 58 0.79 -2.48 2.68
CA VAL A 58 1.56 -3.28 3.64
C VAL A 58 1.76 -4.70 3.11
N GLY A 59 0.69 -5.36 2.64
CA GLY A 59 0.74 -6.73 2.15
C GLY A 59 1.72 -6.89 0.99
N PHE A 60 1.61 -6.04 -0.03
CA PHE A 60 2.55 -6.07 -1.16
C PHE A 60 3.97 -5.66 -0.75
N GLY A 61 4.13 -4.66 0.11
CA GLY A 61 5.44 -4.29 0.65
C GLY A 61 6.15 -5.46 1.33
N ILE A 62 5.43 -6.19 2.20
CA ILE A 62 5.93 -7.38 2.89
C ILE A 62 6.28 -8.48 1.88
N ILE A 63 5.36 -8.81 0.96
CA ILE A 63 5.57 -9.89 -0.02
C ILE A 63 6.81 -9.59 -0.89
N SER A 64 6.94 -8.35 -1.38
CA SER A 64 8.09 -7.92 -2.18
C SER A 64 9.42 -7.96 -1.41
N MET A 65 9.41 -7.69 -0.10
CA MET A 65 10.62 -7.78 0.73
C MET A 65 10.95 -9.20 1.16
N ALA A 66 9.95 -10.05 1.41
CA ALA A 66 10.13 -11.40 1.92
C ALA A 66 10.47 -12.41 0.80
N LEU A 67 9.91 -12.22 -0.39
CA LEU A 67 10.02 -13.17 -1.50
C LEU A 67 10.56 -12.55 -2.81
N PRO A 68 11.59 -11.68 -2.79
CA PRO A 68 12.06 -10.97 -3.99
C PRO A 68 12.64 -11.90 -5.06
N VAL A 69 13.24 -13.03 -4.65
CA VAL A 69 13.79 -14.03 -5.59
C VAL A 69 12.67 -14.81 -6.24
N GLU A 70 11.68 -15.27 -5.48
CA GLU A 70 10.52 -16.00 -6.00
C GLU A 70 9.71 -15.15 -6.97
N LEU A 71 9.46 -13.88 -6.64
CA LEU A 71 8.75 -12.94 -7.52
C LEU A 71 9.54 -12.59 -8.79
N ALA A 72 10.87 -12.59 -8.71
CA ALA A 72 11.73 -12.41 -9.88
C ALA A 72 11.91 -13.69 -10.70
N SER A 73 11.48 -14.84 -10.17
CA SER A 73 11.64 -16.12 -10.80
C SER A 73 10.51 -16.40 -11.79
N GLY A 74 10.69 -17.41 -12.65
CA GLY A 74 9.61 -17.94 -13.49
C GLY A 74 8.65 -18.89 -12.75
N SER A 75 8.66 -18.92 -11.41
CA SER A 75 7.75 -19.75 -10.61
C SER A 75 6.29 -19.28 -10.79
N PRO A 76 5.29 -20.08 -10.40
CA PRO A 76 3.90 -19.66 -10.52
C PRO A 76 3.61 -18.30 -9.88
N LEU A 77 4.28 -17.97 -8.75
CA LEU A 77 4.15 -16.66 -8.10
C LEU A 77 4.78 -15.52 -8.89
N GLY A 78 5.89 -15.75 -9.60
CA GLY A 78 6.50 -14.73 -10.47
C GLY A 78 5.83 -14.60 -11.85
N ARG A 79 4.89 -15.48 -12.19
CA ARG A 79 4.15 -15.48 -13.48
C ARG A 79 2.67 -15.14 -13.36
N ALA A 80 2.12 -15.18 -12.15
CA ALA A 80 0.75 -14.77 -11.86
C ALA A 80 0.60 -13.25 -11.98
#